data_AF-A0A336LB91-F1
#
_entry.id   AF-A0A336LB91-F1
#
_cell.length_a   1.000
_cell.length_b   1.000
_cell.length_c   1.000
_cell.angle_alpha   90.00
_cell.angle_beta   90.00
_cell.angle_gamma   90.00
#
_symmetry.space_group_name_H-M   'P 1'
#
loop_
_entity.id
_entity.type
_entity.pdbx_description
1 polymer ?
#
loop_
_entity_poly.entity_id
_entity_poly.type
_entity_poly.pdbx_seq_one_letter_code
_entity_poly.pdbx_strand_id
1 'polypeptide(L)'
;MEQRTRLIVTFDIWLLYRLQLKCIFDIKNNQKVLKITYHYLPKYESTLDNLIKLNFQFNFFFSLTQKMGYIKSILLLFTFYLLSNVSALRLKGQCDEDREVVQDFQVVDYLGVWYEQERYEQTFQIEFDCVTASYSLNDNGTVRVLNENLMVQNEFLYTSVLGWAIPSFPDEEPLQAKLNVSFFGQPNDRVNYQVLATDYRTYTLIWSCSNIDGETKDESMWLLSRTPILDPRPVKVELLIDLYFDRELIRKTLQGPKCTEIIEVGSAIV
;
A
#
# COMPACT_ATOMS: atom_id res chain seq x y z
N MET A 1 -0.11 20.98 50.29
CA MET A 1 -0.60 21.13 48.90
C MET A 1 0.41 20.47 47.98
N GLU A 2 0.07 19.32 47.40
CA GLU A 2 0.95 18.53 46.54
C GLU A 2 1.10 19.26 45.19
N GLN A 3 2.31 19.71 44.84
CA GLN A 3 2.57 20.39 43.57
C GLN A 3 2.51 19.37 42.43
N ARG A 4 1.39 19.36 41.72
CA ARG A 4 1.17 18.48 40.57
C ARG A 4 1.60 19.23 39.30
N THR A 5 2.78 18.93 38.78
CA THR A 5 3.22 19.47 37.48
C THR A 5 2.79 18.51 36.39
N ARG A 6 1.85 18.96 35.53
CA ARG A 6 1.35 18.19 34.40
C ARG A 6 1.89 18.81 33.11
N LEU A 7 2.68 18.06 32.36
CA LEU A 7 3.14 18.45 31.03
C LEU A 7 2.38 17.61 30.00
N ILE A 8 1.62 18.28 29.13
CA ILE A 8 0.91 17.63 28.03
C ILE A 8 1.66 17.98 26.76
N VAL A 9 2.13 16.97 26.04
CA VAL A 9 2.75 17.12 24.73
C VAL A 9 1.90 16.36 23.73
N THR A 10 1.34 17.08 22.77
CA THR A 10 0.58 16.52 21.66
C THR A 10 1.42 16.61 20.39
N PHE A 11 1.56 15.49 19.71
CA PHE A 11 2.17 15.43 18.38
C PHE A 11 1.10 15.03 17.39
N ASP A 12 0.91 15.85 16.37
CA ASP A 12 0.14 15.48 15.20
C ASP A 12 1.12 14.96 14.15
N ILE A 13 1.18 13.64 13.97
CA ILE A 13 2.01 13.03 12.94
C ILE A 13 1.16 12.92 11.68
N TRP A 14 1.45 13.79 10.72
CA TRP A 14 0.77 13.89 9.42
C TRP A 14 1.33 12.94 8.35
N LEU A 15 1.96 11.84 8.76
CA LEU A 15 2.38 10.80 7.82
C LEU A 15 1.26 9.78 7.66
N LEU A 16 0.56 9.89 6.52
CA LEU A 16 -0.42 8.98 5.91
C LEU A 16 -1.71 8.63 6.69
N TYR A 17 -1.78 8.74 8.01
CA TYR A 17 -2.90 8.13 8.78
C TYR A 17 -3.56 8.99 9.88
N ARG A 18 -3.32 10.32 9.93
CA ARG A 18 -3.80 11.22 11.02
C ARG A 18 -3.69 10.56 12.41
N LEU A 19 -2.47 10.23 12.80
CA LEU A 19 -2.20 9.65 14.11
C LEU A 19 -2.11 10.79 15.15
N GLN A 20 -3.09 10.90 16.04
CA GLN A 20 -2.99 11.83 17.17
C GLN A 20 -2.34 11.14 18.36
N LEU A 21 -1.11 11.52 18.66
CA LEU A 21 -0.37 11.06 19.83
C LEU A 21 -0.51 12.09 20.95
N LYS A 22 -1.20 11.71 22.03
CA LYS A 22 -1.29 12.50 23.25
C LYS A 22 -0.44 11.86 24.34
N CYS A 23 0.68 12.49 24.64
CA CYS A 23 1.54 12.11 25.74
C CYS A 23 1.24 13.00 26.95
N ILE A 24 0.79 12.40 28.04
CA ILE A 24 0.57 13.09 29.31
C ILE A 24 1.66 12.64 30.27
N PHE A 25 2.49 13.59 30.70
CA PHE A 25 3.46 13.41 31.76
C PHE A 25 2.87 13.97 33.06
N ASP A 26 2.66 13.10 34.04
CA ASP A 26 2.22 13.48 35.38
C ASP A 26 3.35 13.21 36.37
N ILE A 27 3.69 14.20 37.20
CA ILE A 27 4.64 14.04 38.30
C ILE A 27 3.82 13.98 39.58
N LYS A 28 3.75 12.80 40.20
CA LYS A 28 3.04 12.59 41.47
C LYS A 28 3.92 11.75 42.39
N ASN A 29 4.15 12.22 43.63
CA ASN A 29 4.94 11.51 44.65
C ASN A 29 6.30 10.94 44.16
N ASN A 30 7.14 11.76 43.51
CA ASN A 30 8.43 11.33 42.93
C ASN A 30 8.35 10.19 41.89
N GLN A 31 7.16 9.83 41.41
CA GLN A 31 6.97 8.95 40.26
C GLN A 31 6.58 9.78 39.05
N LYS A 32 7.27 9.58 37.92
CA LYS A 32 6.90 10.14 36.63
C LYS A 32 6.06 9.11 35.89
N VAL A 33 4.78 9.43 35.69
CA VAL A 33 3.86 8.58 34.93
C VAL A 33 3.78 9.14 33.52
N LEU A 34 4.20 8.35 32.53
CA LEU A 34 3.99 8.64 31.12
C LEU A 34 2.77 7.87 30.64
N LYS A 35 1.68 8.59 30.39
CA LYS A 35 0.49 8.05 29.74
C LYS A 35 0.54 8.43 28.27
N ILE A 36 0.71 7.43 27.41
CA ILE A 36 0.61 7.61 25.96
C ILE A 36 -0.77 7.13 25.56
N THR A 37 -1.58 8.06 25.05
CA THR A 37 -2.83 7.73 24.37
C THR A 37 -2.64 8.08 22.90
N TYR A 38 -2.76 7.11 22.02
CA TYR A 38 -2.90 7.42 20.59
C TYR A 38 -4.35 7.22 20.19
N HIS A 39 -4.86 8.12 19.36
CA HIS A 39 -6.15 7.99 18.74
C HIS A 39 -5.92 7.79 17.25
N TYR A 40 -6.31 6.62 16.76
CA TYR A 40 -6.63 6.47 15.36
C TYR A 40 -7.98 7.16 15.16
N LEU A 41 -8.02 8.22 14.36
CA LEU A 41 -9.25 8.90 14.00
C LEU A 41 -9.60 8.47 12.57
N PRO A 42 -10.31 7.34 12.38
CA PRO A 42 -10.90 7.06 11.07
C PRO A 42 -11.91 8.19 10.82
N LYS A 43 -11.72 8.92 9.73
CA LYS A 43 -12.56 10.09 9.46
C LYS A 43 -13.98 9.69 9.03
N TYR A 44 -14.26 8.42 8.75
CA TYR A 44 -15.63 7.97 8.44
C TYR A 44 -15.88 6.47 8.62
N GLU A 45 -17.12 6.15 9.03
CA GLU A 45 -17.74 4.82 9.01
C GLU A 45 -17.85 4.34 7.55
N SER A 46 -16.91 3.50 7.13
CA SER A 46 -17.13 2.63 5.99
C SER A 46 -17.75 1.34 6.50
N THR A 47 -18.62 0.71 5.70
CA THR A 47 -19.35 -0.53 6.02
C THR A 47 -18.45 -1.76 6.25
N LEU A 48 -17.14 -1.56 6.40
CA LEU A 48 -16.15 -2.53 6.84
C LEU A 48 -15.99 -2.49 8.39
N ASP A 49 -17.11 -2.55 9.11
CA ASP A 49 -17.19 -2.32 10.57
C ASP A 49 -16.59 -3.44 11.45
N ASN A 50 -15.68 -4.26 10.92
CA ASN A 50 -14.98 -5.30 11.67
C ASN A 50 -13.45 -5.12 11.76
N LEU A 51 -12.89 -4.02 11.25
CA LEU A 51 -11.49 -3.68 11.54
C LEU A 51 -11.38 -2.92 12.87
N ILE A 52 -11.46 -3.71 13.94
CA ILE A 52 -10.85 -3.52 15.27
C ILE A 52 -10.59 -2.05 15.70
N LYS A 53 -11.48 -1.48 16.52
CA LYS A 53 -11.12 -0.35 17.41
C LYS A 53 -10.11 -0.84 18.45
N LEU A 54 -8.82 -0.88 18.10
CA LEU A 54 -7.73 -1.21 19.01
C LEU A 54 -7.45 -0.02 19.93
N ASN A 55 -8.16 0.03 21.05
CA ASN A 55 -7.95 1.03 22.08
C ASN A 55 -6.87 0.52 23.05
N PHE A 56 -5.59 0.71 22.71
CA PHE A 56 -4.50 0.34 23.62
C PHE A 56 -4.14 1.50 24.53
N GLN A 57 -4.37 1.35 25.84
CA GLN A 57 -3.78 2.20 26.86
C GLN A 57 -2.56 1.52 27.46
N PHE A 58 -1.37 2.08 27.21
CA PHE A 58 -0.16 1.68 27.91
C PHE A 58 0.16 2.70 29.00
N ASN A 59 0.18 2.25 30.26
CA ASN A 59 0.67 3.05 31.38
C ASN A 59 2.09 2.61 31.69
N PHE A 60 3.08 3.47 31.41
CA PHE A 60 4.46 3.20 31.78
C PHE A 60 4.80 3.93 33.08
N PHE A 61 5.23 3.15 34.08
CA PHE A 61 5.75 3.67 35.35
C PHE A 61 7.27 3.64 35.29
N PHE A 62 7.91 4.81 35.31
CA PHE A 62 9.36 4.90 35.40
C PHE A 62 9.76 5.36 36.80
N SER A 63 10.63 4.58 37.45
CA SER A 63 11.33 4.98 38.67
C SER A 63 12.46 5.96 38.32
N LEU A 64 12.69 6.97 39.18
CA LEU A 64 13.74 8.00 39.04
C LEU A 64 15.19 7.44 38.99
N THR A 65 15.37 6.13 39.09
CA THR A 65 16.69 5.48 39.02
C THR A 65 17.13 5.09 37.60
N GLN A 66 16.26 5.10 36.60
CA GLN A 66 16.64 4.73 35.23
C GLN A 66 17.27 5.90 34.47
N LYS A 67 18.54 5.73 34.05
CA LYS A 67 19.30 6.70 33.23
C LYS A 67 18.56 7.01 31.92
N MET A 68 18.54 8.29 31.50
CA MET A 68 17.92 8.78 30.25
C MET A 68 18.25 7.97 28.98
N GLY A 69 19.36 7.21 28.95
CA GLY A 69 19.71 6.31 27.84
C GLY A 69 18.73 5.14 27.64
N TYR A 70 18.11 4.63 28.70
CA TYR A 70 17.14 3.54 28.61
C TYR A 70 15.83 3.98 27.96
N ILE A 71 15.37 5.19 28.26
CA ILE A 71 14.13 5.76 27.67
C ILE A 71 14.28 5.95 26.17
N LYS A 72 15.44 6.46 25.69
CA LYS A 72 15.72 6.56 24.25
C LYS A 72 15.73 5.20 23.58
N SER A 73 16.33 4.19 24.22
CA SER A 73 16.40 2.83 23.68
C SER A 73 15.03 2.16 23.62
N ILE A 74 14.19 2.35 24.64
CA ILE A 74 12.80 1.84 24.68
C ILE A 74 11.95 2.53 23.60
N LEU A 75 12.06 3.85 23.44
CA LEU A 75 11.35 4.57 22.39
C LEU A 75 11.81 4.12 20.99
N LEU A 76 13.10 3.87 20.79
CA LEU A 76 13.64 3.36 19.53
C LEU A 76 13.11 1.95 19.23
N LEU A 77 13.11 1.06 20.22
CA LEU A 77 12.54 -0.29 20.09
C LEU A 77 11.03 -0.25 19.83
N PHE A 78 10.32 0.69 20.45
CA PHE A 78 8.89 0.89 20.20
C PHE A 78 8.61 1.46 18.82
N THR A 79 9.44 2.38 18.30
CA THR A 79 9.32 2.83 16.90
C THR A 79 9.65 1.72 15.91
N PHE A 80 10.66 0.89 16.18
CA PHE A 80 10.95 -0.30 15.38
C PHE A 80 9.78 -1.30 15.41
N TYR A 81 9.18 -1.52 16.57
CA TYR A 81 8.00 -2.37 16.72
C TYR A 81 6.76 -1.81 16.01
N LEU A 82 6.54 -0.50 16.03
CA LEU A 82 5.45 0.12 15.28
C LEU A 82 5.69 0.05 13.77
N LEU A 83 6.93 0.25 13.32
CA LEU A 83 7.31 0.11 11.91
C LEU A 83 7.16 -1.33 11.40
N SER A 84 7.40 -2.35 12.24
CA SER A 84 7.19 -3.75 11.85
C SER A 84 5.71 -4.15 11.70
N ASN A 85 4.78 -3.31 12.16
CA ASN A 85 3.33 -3.53 12.00
C ASN A 85 2.73 -2.77 10.82
N VAL A 86 3.52 -2.04 10.02
CA VAL A 86 3.10 -1.56 8.70
C VAL A 86 3.14 -2.76 7.76
N SER A 87 2.12 -3.59 7.80
CA SER A 87 2.08 -4.84 7.04
C SER A 87 1.01 -4.74 5.96
N ALA A 88 1.42 -5.12 4.76
CA ALA A 88 0.56 -5.40 3.62
C ALA A 88 -0.55 -6.42 3.96
N LEU A 89 -1.48 -6.63 3.04
CA LEU A 89 -2.67 -7.45 3.26
C LEU A 89 -2.29 -8.89 3.66
N ARG A 90 -2.35 -9.20 4.96
CA ARG A 90 -2.01 -10.53 5.49
C ARG A 90 -3.18 -11.49 5.30
N LEU A 91 -3.06 -12.39 4.34
CA LEU A 91 -4.02 -13.47 4.10
C LEU A 91 -3.49 -14.78 4.70
N LYS A 92 -4.40 -15.63 5.15
CA LYS A 92 -4.07 -16.98 5.61
C LYS A 92 -3.68 -17.86 4.42
N GLY A 93 -2.71 -18.75 4.63
CA GLY A 93 -2.22 -19.70 3.63
C GLY A 93 -0.86 -19.33 3.08
N GLN A 94 -0.45 -20.02 2.02
CA GLN A 94 0.79 -19.77 1.30
C GLN A 94 0.48 -19.40 -0.15
N CYS A 95 1.43 -18.73 -0.80
CA CYS A 95 1.38 -18.41 -2.22
C CYS A 95 1.32 -19.70 -3.05
N ASP A 96 0.48 -19.67 -4.09
CA ASP A 96 0.39 -20.74 -5.08
C ASP A 96 1.30 -20.39 -6.26
N GLU A 97 2.51 -20.94 -6.28
CA GLU A 97 3.50 -20.63 -7.31
C GLU A 97 3.19 -21.27 -8.68
N ASP A 98 2.19 -22.16 -8.74
CA ASP A 98 1.81 -22.89 -9.96
C ASP A 98 0.81 -22.13 -10.84
N ARG A 99 0.47 -20.87 -10.51
CA ARG A 99 -0.43 -20.05 -11.33
C ARG A 99 0.14 -19.81 -12.72
N GLU A 100 -0.66 -20.13 -13.73
CA GLU A 100 -0.30 -19.88 -15.12
C GLU A 100 -0.20 -18.37 -15.39
N VAL A 101 0.91 -17.97 -16.02
CA VAL A 101 1.15 -16.62 -16.50
C VAL A 101 1.14 -16.60 -18.03
N VAL A 102 0.94 -15.42 -18.61
CA VAL A 102 1.07 -15.21 -20.05
C VAL A 102 2.47 -15.67 -20.50
N GLN A 103 2.48 -16.49 -21.54
CA GLN A 103 3.68 -16.96 -22.23
C GLN A 103 3.91 -16.09 -23.48
N ASP A 104 5.14 -16.11 -24.00
CA ASP A 104 5.55 -15.32 -25.18
C ASP A 104 5.24 -13.82 -24.98
N PHE A 105 5.64 -13.30 -23.81
CA PHE A 105 5.25 -11.98 -23.35
C PHE A 105 5.88 -10.86 -24.19
N GLN A 106 5.03 -10.06 -24.83
CA GLN A 106 5.44 -8.96 -25.69
C GLN A 106 5.59 -7.66 -24.88
N VAL A 107 6.78 -7.41 -24.34
CA VAL A 107 7.06 -6.24 -23.48
C VAL A 107 6.67 -4.93 -24.16
N VAL A 108 7.00 -4.77 -25.46
CA VAL A 108 6.72 -3.56 -26.24
C VAL A 108 5.22 -3.28 -26.34
N ASP A 109 4.41 -4.32 -26.56
CA ASP A 109 2.95 -4.19 -26.68
C ASP A 109 2.28 -3.87 -25.33
N TYR A 110 2.97 -4.18 -24.22
CA TYR A 110 2.50 -3.89 -22.86
C TYR A 110 2.75 -2.45 -22.42
N LEU A 111 3.62 -1.72 -23.10
CA LEU A 111 3.97 -0.33 -22.78
C LEU A 111 2.77 0.62 -22.89
N GLY A 112 2.92 1.85 -22.38
CA GLY A 112 1.89 2.88 -22.37
C GLY A 112 1.11 2.93 -21.05
N VAL A 113 -0.04 3.59 -21.10
CA VAL A 113 -0.86 3.86 -19.91
C VAL A 113 -1.84 2.71 -19.66
N TRP A 114 -2.01 2.38 -18.39
CA TRP A 114 -3.01 1.46 -17.86
C TRP A 114 -3.76 2.13 -16.71
N TYR A 115 -5.09 2.02 -16.70
CA TYR A 115 -6.00 2.55 -15.68
C TYR A 115 -6.42 1.41 -14.76
N GLU A 116 -6.14 1.53 -13.46
CA GLU A 116 -6.54 0.53 -12.48
C GLU A 116 -8.06 0.52 -12.31
N GLN A 117 -8.68 -0.63 -12.57
CA GLN A 117 -10.12 -0.82 -12.46
C GLN A 117 -10.48 -1.44 -11.12
N GLU A 118 -9.69 -2.42 -10.67
CA GLU A 118 -9.93 -3.17 -9.44
C GLU A 118 -8.60 -3.63 -8.84
N ARG A 119 -8.58 -3.78 -7.52
CA ARG A 119 -7.42 -4.29 -6.80
C ARG A 119 -7.80 -5.06 -5.54
N TYR A 120 -6.87 -5.86 -5.03
CA TYR A 120 -6.81 -6.12 -3.60
C TYR A 120 -6.21 -4.91 -2.90
N GLU A 121 -6.92 -4.36 -1.92
CA GLU A 121 -6.50 -3.14 -1.24
C GLU A 121 -5.16 -3.34 -0.53
N GLN A 122 -4.14 -2.57 -0.95
CA GLN A 122 -2.80 -2.61 -0.38
C GLN A 122 -2.58 -1.41 0.54
N THR A 123 -1.78 -1.57 1.59
CA THR A 123 -1.52 -0.51 2.58
C THR A 123 -0.86 0.73 1.98
N PHE A 124 -0.13 0.59 0.88
CA PHE A 124 0.46 1.72 0.15
C PHE A 124 -0.50 2.37 -0.85
N GLN A 125 -1.69 1.80 -1.07
CA GLN A 125 -2.71 2.27 -2.00
C GLN A 125 -4.04 2.70 -1.35
N ILE A 126 -4.14 2.61 -0.03
CA ILE A 126 -5.36 2.96 0.72
C ILE A 126 -5.82 4.38 0.36
N GLU A 127 -7.13 4.53 0.14
CA GLU A 127 -7.80 5.81 -0.17
C GLU A 127 -7.39 6.46 -1.51
N PHE A 128 -6.55 5.80 -2.32
CA PHE A 128 -6.23 6.27 -3.65
C PHE A 128 -7.21 5.76 -4.71
N ASP A 129 -7.57 6.69 -5.58
CA ASP A 129 -8.38 6.50 -6.78
C ASP A 129 -7.72 7.19 -7.97
N CYS A 130 -8.34 7.09 -9.15
CA CYS A 130 -7.79 7.62 -10.40
C CYS A 130 -6.37 7.10 -10.67
N VAL A 131 -6.13 5.85 -10.25
CA VAL A 131 -4.79 5.25 -10.28
C VAL A 131 -4.45 4.87 -11.71
N THR A 132 -3.28 5.32 -12.17
CA THR A 132 -2.73 4.94 -13.47
C THR A 132 -1.31 4.40 -13.31
N ALA A 133 -0.94 3.49 -14.20
CA ALA A 133 0.41 2.97 -14.35
C ALA A 133 0.87 3.22 -15.78
N SER A 134 1.92 4.01 -15.94
CA SER A 134 2.52 4.36 -17.22
C SER A 134 3.86 3.65 -17.38
N TYR A 135 3.95 2.81 -18.41
CA TYR A 135 5.14 2.04 -18.74
C TYR A 135 5.84 2.61 -19.98
N SER A 136 7.15 2.85 -19.88
CA SER A 136 7.97 3.26 -21.03
C SER A 136 9.34 2.60 -21.01
N LEU A 137 10.04 2.53 -22.15
CA LEU A 137 11.40 1.99 -22.20
C LEU A 137 12.41 3.05 -21.77
N ASN A 138 13.41 2.62 -21.00
CA ASN A 138 14.65 3.35 -20.77
C ASN A 138 15.69 2.96 -21.84
N ASP A 139 16.71 3.81 -22.02
CA ASP A 139 17.80 3.58 -22.98
C ASP A 139 18.59 2.28 -22.72
N ASN A 140 18.60 1.81 -21.47
CA ASN A 140 19.27 0.58 -21.06
C ASN A 140 18.41 -0.69 -21.23
N GLY A 141 17.24 -0.59 -21.86
CA GLY A 141 16.33 -1.71 -22.09
C GLY A 141 15.43 -2.09 -20.91
N THR A 142 15.59 -1.43 -19.75
CA THR A 142 14.64 -1.60 -18.63
C THR A 142 13.34 -0.85 -18.87
N VAL A 143 12.26 -1.25 -18.20
CA VAL A 143 10.98 -0.55 -18.27
C VAL A 143 10.90 0.46 -17.13
N ARG A 144 10.67 1.73 -17.45
CA ARG A 144 10.27 2.78 -16.49
C ARG A 144 8.81 2.55 -16.09
N VAL A 145 8.54 2.61 -14.79
CA VAL A 145 7.19 2.50 -14.21
C VAL A 145 6.83 3.80 -13.51
N LEU A 146 5.82 4.53 -13.98
CA LEU A 146 5.29 5.70 -13.30
C LEU A 146 3.87 5.42 -12.85
N ASN A 147 3.64 5.34 -11.54
CA ASN A 147 2.29 5.26 -10.98
C ASN A 147 1.84 6.63 -10.51
N GLU A 148 0.61 7.01 -10.81
CA GLU A 148 0.00 8.28 -10.44
C GLU A 148 -1.38 8.02 -9.84
N ASN A 149 -1.79 8.82 -8.87
CA ASN A 149 -3.07 8.65 -8.20
C ASN A 149 -3.56 9.94 -7.51
N LEU A 150 -4.83 9.94 -7.10
CA LEU A 150 -5.49 11.02 -6.37
C LEU A 150 -6.14 10.50 -5.08
N MET A 151 -6.02 11.24 -3.98
CA MET A 151 -6.88 11.06 -2.80
C MET A 151 -8.19 11.81 -2.97
N VAL A 152 -9.19 11.14 -3.54
CA VAL A 152 -10.51 11.74 -3.86
C VAL A 152 -11.25 12.24 -2.61
N GLN A 153 -10.97 11.69 -1.43
CA GLN A 153 -11.65 12.05 -0.18
C GLN A 153 -10.92 13.12 0.66
N ASN A 154 -9.65 13.42 0.36
CA ASN A 154 -8.80 14.35 1.12
C ASN A 154 -8.22 15.43 0.20
N GLU A 155 -9.06 16.36 -0.24
CA GLU A 155 -8.66 17.56 -1.02
C GLU A 155 -7.98 17.25 -2.36
N PHE A 156 -8.17 16.04 -2.89
CA PHE A 156 -7.66 15.63 -4.19
C PHE A 156 -6.14 15.72 -4.31
N LEU A 157 -5.42 15.34 -3.25
CA LEU A 157 -3.96 15.32 -3.29
C LEU A 157 -3.48 14.35 -4.38
N TYR A 158 -2.75 14.92 -5.35
CA TYR A 158 -2.03 14.15 -6.36
C TYR A 158 -0.73 13.59 -5.78
N THR A 159 -0.50 12.30 -6.02
CA THR A 159 0.78 11.66 -5.72
C THR A 159 1.26 10.83 -6.90
N SER A 160 2.58 10.72 -7.03
CA SER A 160 3.19 9.85 -8.02
C SER A 160 4.43 9.17 -7.46
N VAL A 161 4.72 7.98 -8.00
CA VAL A 161 5.90 7.21 -7.66
C VAL A 161 6.56 6.66 -8.91
N LEU A 162 7.88 6.80 -8.96
CA LEU A 162 8.73 6.30 -10.03
C LEU A 162 9.41 5.00 -9.59
N GLY A 163 9.38 4.02 -10.48
CA GLY A 163 10.08 2.75 -10.38
C GLY A 163 10.64 2.29 -11.72
N TRP A 164 11.15 1.06 -11.72
CA TRP A 164 11.58 0.36 -12.92
C TRP A 164 11.25 -1.11 -12.83
N ALA A 165 11.21 -1.78 -13.99
CA ALA A 165 10.94 -3.20 -14.10
C ALA A 165 11.86 -3.86 -15.12
N ILE A 166 12.11 -5.15 -14.91
CA ILE A 166 12.81 -6.05 -15.84
C ILE A 166 12.05 -7.38 -15.89
N PRO A 167 12.12 -8.13 -17.01
CA PRO A 167 11.73 -9.53 -17.01
C PRO A 167 12.56 -10.31 -15.99
N SER A 168 11.94 -11.17 -15.20
CA SER A 168 12.62 -11.97 -14.19
C SER A 168 13.55 -13.03 -14.79
N PHE A 169 13.16 -13.56 -15.96
CA PHE A 169 13.86 -14.62 -16.68
C PHE A 169 14.02 -14.21 -18.15
N PRO A 170 14.88 -13.21 -18.46
CA PRO A 170 14.97 -12.62 -19.80
C PRO A 170 15.54 -13.58 -20.86
N ASP A 171 16.25 -14.64 -20.43
CA ASP A 171 16.87 -15.63 -21.30
C ASP A 171 16.00 -16.89 -21.50
N GLU A 172 14.80 -16.95 -20.90
CA GLU A 172 13.87 -18.06 -21.07
C GLU A 172 13.01 -17.93 -22.34
N GLU A 173 12.81 -19.04 -23.04
CA GLU A 173 12.00 -19.13 -24.25
C GLU A 173 10.92 -20.23 -24.11
N PRO A 174 9.62 -19.88 -24.21
CA PRO A 174 9.08 -18.54 -24.43
C PRO A 174 9.22 -17.64 -23.20
N LEU A 175 9.34 -16.33 -23.43
CA LEU A 175 9.43 -15.35 -22.35
C LEU A 175 8.14 -15.36 -21.49
N GLN A 176 8.28 -15.69 -20.21
CA GLN A 176 7.17 -15.64 -19.26
C GLN A 176 6.88 -14.21 -18.81
N ALA A 177 5.62 -13.87 -18.59
CA ALA A 177 5.20 -12.57 -18.07
C ALA A 177 5.40 -12.42 -16.54
N LYS A 178 6.60 -12.77 -16.07
CA LYS A 178 7.09 -12.60 -14.70
C LYS A 178 8.11 -11.47 -14.69
N LEU A 179 7.86 -10.47 -13.87
CA LEU A 179 8.69 -9.27 -13.78
C LEU A 179 9.16 -9.04 -12.35
N ASN A 180 10.34 -8.45 -12.25
CA ASN A 180 10.84 -7.82 -11.04
C ASN A 180 10.56 -6.32 -11.21
N VAL A 181 9.71 -5.76 -10.36
CA VAL A 181 9.38 -4.34 -10.28
C VAL A 181 9.96 -3.75 -9.00
N SER A 182 10.65 -2.61 -9.11
CA SER A 182 11.27 -1.93 -7.97
C SER A 182 10.84 -0.47 -7.90
N PHE A 183 10.60 0.00 -6.69
CA PHE A 183 10.36 1.39 -6.33
C PHE A 183 11.36 1.82 -5.27
N PHE A 184 11.65 3.12 -5.20
CA PHE A 184 12.48 3.72 -4.14
C PHE A 184 13.89 3.11 -3.97
N GLY A 185 14.44 2.48 -5.01
CA GLY A 185 15.75 1.84 -4.92
C GLY A 185 15.77 0.51 -4.17
N GLN A 186 14.61 -0.13 -3.98
CA GLN A 186 14.57 -1.49 -3.45
C GLN A 186 15.24 -2.49 -4.40
N PRO A 187 15.75 -3.62 -3.88
CA PRO A 187 16.28 -4.69 -4.72
C PRO A 187 15.26 -5.13 -5.79
N ASN A 188 15.76 -5.40 -6.99
CA ASN A 188 14.96 -5.83 -8.13
C ASN A 188 15.29 -7.28 -8.53
N ASP A 189 15.40 -8.16 -7.53
CA ASP A 189 15.99 -9.50 -7.62
C ASP A 189 14.96 -10.64 -7.43
N ARG A 190 13.68 -10.30 -7.30
CA ARG A 190 12.60 -11.28 -7.07
C ARG A 190 11.38 -10.99 -7.93
N VAL A 191 10.72 -12.06 -8.36
CA VAL A 191 9.43 -12.00 -9.04
C VAL A 191 8.41 -11.39 -8.08
N ASN A 192 7.83 -10.27 -8.46
CA ASN A 192 6.80 -9.59 -7.66
C ASN A 192 5.71 -8.95 -8.51
N TYR A 193 5.66 -9.28 -9.80
CA TYR A 193 4.63 -8.84 -10.74
C TYR A 193 4.46 -9.92 -11.80
N GLN A 194 3.30 -10.58 -11.81
CA GLN A 194 3.00 -11.70 -12.70
C GLN A 194 1.73 -11.42 -13.48
N VAL A 195 1.80 -11.40 -14.81
CA VAL A 195 0.62 -11.16 -15.66
C VAL A 195 -0.08 -12.49 -15.91
N LEU A 196 -1.23 -12.69 -15.28
CA LEU A 196 -2.06 -13.89 -15.43
C LEU A 196 -2.79 -13.89 -16.78
N ALA A 197 -3.25 -12.72 -17.23
CA ALA A 197 -3.90 -12.57 -18.52
C ALA A 197 -3.78 -11.13 -19.03
N THR A 198 -3.49 -10.97 -20.32
CA THR A 198 -3.63 -9.69 -21.02
C THR A 198 -3.90 -9.95 -22.49
N ASP A 199 -4.60 -9.02 -23.14
CA ASP A 199 -4.67 -8.94 -24.60
C ASP A 199 -3.84 -7.75 -25.13
N TYR A 200 -3.04 -7.12 -24.26
CA TYR A 200 -2.21 -5.93 -24.47
C TYR A 200 -2.98 -4.64 -24.80
N ARG A 201 -4.21 -4.75 -25.28
CA ARG A 201 -4.97 -3.68 -25.95
C ARG A 201 -6.19 -3.21 -25.16
N THR A 202 -6.71 -4.02 -24.25
CA THR A 202 -7.90 -3.68 -23.49
C THR A 202 -7.74 -3.93 -22.00
N TYR A 203 -7.15 -5.06 -21.59
CA TYR A 203 -7.02 -5.41 -20.16
C TYR A 203 -5.70 -6.10 -19.81
N THR A 204 -5.37 -6.06 -18.53
CA THR A 204 -4.35 -6.92 -17.92
C THR A 204 -4.76 -7.28 -16.49
N LEU A 205 -4.62 -8.55 -16.13
CA LEU A 205 -4.82 -9.07 -14.78
C LEU A 205 -3.47 -9.48 -14.22
N ILE A 206 -3.09 -8.86 -13.11
CA ILE A 206 -1.77 -8.99 -12.49
C ILE A 206 -1.94 -9.59 -11.10
N TRP A 207 -0.97 -10.41 -10.72
CA TRP A 207 -0.86 -11.01 -9.41
C TRP A 207 0.55 -10.83 -8.84
N SER A 208 0.62 -10.69 -7.52
CA SER A 208 1.85 -10.75 -6.75
C SER A 208 1.57 -11.44 -5.44
N CYS A 209 2.53 -12.23 -4.94
CA CYS A 209 2.39 -12.87 -3.66
C CYS A 209 3.75 -13.12 -3.02
N SER A 210 3.83 -12.94 -1.70
CA SER A 210 4.99 -13.35 -0.91
C SER A 210 4.56 -14.01 0.40
N ASN A 211 5.18 -15.14 0.75
CA ASN A 211 4.96 -15.77 2.04
C ASN A 211 5.61 -14.92 3.14
N ILE A 212 4.85 -14.59 4.18
CA ILE A 212 5.34 -13.79 5.31
C ILE A 212 5.94 -14.71 6.37
N ASP A 213 5.21 -15.79 6.69
CA ASP A 213 5.62 -16.86 7.57
C ASP A 213 5.02 -18.19 7.06
N GLY A 214 5.11 -19.26 7.84
CA GLY A 214 4.61 -20.58 7.43
C GLY A 214 3.08 -20.71 7.36
N GLU A 215 2.32 -19.69 7.77
CA GLU A 215 0.86 -19.74 7.83
C GLU A 215 0.18 -18.57 7.09
N THR A 216 0.92 -17.52 6.74
CA THR A 216 0.39 -16.29 6.15
C THR A 216 1.19 -15.81 4.94
N LYS A 217 0.50 -15.10 4.06
CA LYS A 217 1.01 -14.51 2.83
C LYS A 217 0.55 -13.07 2.67
N ASP A 218 1.33 -12.30 1.95
CA ASP A 218 0.94 -11.03 1.37
C ASP A 218 0.55 -11.28 -0.08
N GLU A 219 -0.69 -10.96 -0.45
CA GLU A 219 -1.22 -11.21 -1.79
C GLU A 219 -1.81 -9.92 -2.37
N SER A 220 -1.43 -9.63 -3.61
CA SER A 220 -1.93 -8.49 -4.38
C SER A 220 -2.51 -8.95 -5.70
N MET A 221 -3.55 -8.23 -6.14
CA MET A 221 -4.19 -8.41 -7.43
C MET A 221 -4.50 -7.03 -8.00
N TRP A 222 -4.29 -6.87 -9.31
CA TRP A 222 -4.73 -5.67 -10.03
C TRP A 222 -5.35 -6.06 -11.36
N LEU A 223 -6.55 -5.54 -11.63
CA LEU A 223 -7.13 -5.50 -12.96
C LEU A 223 -6.96 -4.10 -13.51
N LEU A 224 -6.21 -3.96 -14.60
CA LEU A 224 -6.03 -2.69 -15.30
C LEU A 224 -6.66 -2.75 -16.68
N SER A 225 -6.95 -1.59 -17.26
CA SER A 225 -7.44 -1.48 -18.62
C SER A 225 -6.83 -0.31 -19.39
N ARG A 226 -6.94 -0.31 -20.72
CA ARG A 226 -6.40 0.77 -21.57
C ARG A 226 -7.27 2.03 -21.58
N THR A 227 -8.48 1.95 -21.07
CA THR A 227 -9.44 3.07 -20.97
C THR A 227 -9.83 3.31 -19.53
N PRO A 228 -10.34 4.49 -19.14
CA PRO A 228 -10.75 4.73 -17.76
C PRO A 228 -11.86 3.77 -17.28
N ILE A 229 -12.70 3.26 -18.19
CA ILE A 229 -13.80 2.34 -17.85
C ILE A 229 -13.60 1.04 -18.64
N LEU A 230 -13.63 -0.09 -17.94
CA LEU A 230 -13.70 -1.45 -18.49
C LEU A 230 -15.06 -2.08 -18.16
N ASP A 231 -16.00 -2.03 -19.11
CA ASP A 231 -17.32 -2.63 -18.96
C ASP A 231 -17.82 -3.18 -20.31
N PRO A 232 -18.15 -4.49 -20.41
CA PRO A 232 -18.08 -5.51 -19.36
C PRO A 232 -16.65 -5.99 -19.07
N ARG A 233 -16.47 -6.65 -17.92
CA ARG A 233 -15.23 -7.38 -17.62
C ARG A 233 -15.04 -8.52 -18.64
N PRO A 234 -13.83 -8.74 -19.18
CA PRO A 234 -13.57 -9.87 -20.07
C PRO A 234 -13.85 -11.21 -19.41
N VAL A 235 -14.46 -12.17 -20.15
CA VAL A 235 -14.82 -13.50 -19.63
C VAL A 235 -13.63 -14.24 -19.02
N LYS A 236 -12.44 -14.13 -19.64
CA LYS A 236 -11.22 -14.75 -19.11
C LYS A 236 -10.85 -14.21 -17.73
N VAL A 237 -11.03 -12.91 -17.50
CA VAL A 237 -10.75 -12.28 -16.21
C VAL A 237 -11.76 -12.75 -15.16
N GLU A 238 -13.06 -12.85 -15.50
CA GLU A 238 -14.08 -13.40 -14.59
C GLU A 238 -13.72 -14.81 -14.11
N LEU A 239 -13.33 -15.70 -15.04
CA LEU A 239 -12.94 -17.08 -14.72
C LEU A 239 -11.71 -17.14 -13.81
N LEU A 240 -10.69 -16.31 -14.08
CA LEU A 240 -9.48 -16.27 -13.25
C LEU A 240 -9.75 -15.67 -11.87
N ILE A 241 -10.66 -14.70 -11.77
CA ILE A 241 -11.14 -14.17 -10.49
C ILE A 241 -11.81 -15.28 -9.68
N ASP A 242 -12.76 -16.02 -10.26
CA ASP A 242 -13.44 -17.12 -9.57
C ASP A 242 -12.51 -18.25 -9.15
N LEU A 243 -11.44 -18.50 -9.93
CA LEU A 243 -10.51 -19.58 -9.66
C LEU A 243 -9.48 -19.23 -8.58
N TYR A 244 -8.96 -18.00 -8.58
CA TYR A 244 -7.76 -17.65 -7.83
C TYR A 244 -7.96 -16.61 -6.73
N PHE A 245 -9.08 -15.89 -6.72
CA PHE A 245 -9.25 -14.71 -5.88
C PHE A 245 -10.57 -14.77 -5.09
N ASP A 246 -10.50 -14.42 -3.82
CA ASP A 246 -11.67 -14.06 -3.02
C ASP A 246 -12.26 -12.72 -3.51
N ARG A 247 -13.51 -12.76 -3.99
CA ARG A 247 -14.23 -11.59 -4.51
C ARG A 247 -14.54 -10.55 -3.43
N GLU A 248 -14.65 -10.97 -2.17
CA GLU A 248 -14.98 -10.05 -1.06
C GLU A 248 -13.83 -9.08 -0.76
N LEU A 249 -12.60 -9.44 -1.15
CA LEU A 249 -11.41 -8.61 -0.99
C LEU A 249 -11.17 -7.67 -2.19
N ILE A 250 -11.94 -7.80 -3.27
CA ILE A 250 -11.78 -6.96 -4.47
C ILE A 250 -12.43 -5.60 -4.24
N ARG A 251 -11.59 -4.56 -4.29
CA ARG A 251 -12.01 -3.17 -4.24
C ARG A 251 -11.99 -2.56 -5.64
N LYS A 252 -13.09 -1.94 -6.05
CA LYS A 252 -13.17 -1.16 -7.30
C LYS A 252 -12.45 0.17 -7.16
N THR A 253 -11.71 0.55 -8.20
CA THR A 253 -11.01 1.83 -8.28
C THR A 253 -11.82 2.83 -9.10
N LEU A 254 -12.09 3.99 -8.51
CA LEU A 254 -12.81 5.06 -9.19
C LEU A 254 -11.94 5.61 -10.32
N GLN A 255 -12.53 5.67 -11.51
CA GLN A 255 -11.95 6.21 -12.72
C GLN A 255 -12.97 7.08 -13.47
N GLY A 256 -12.53 7.78 -14.52
CA GLY A 256 -13.40 8.52 -15.44
C GLY A 256 -13.33 10.05 -15.30
N PRO A 257 -14.34 10.80 -15.78
CA PRO A 257 -14.27 12.25 -15.94
C PRO A 257 -13.90 13.02 -14.67
N LYS A 258 -14.38 12.55 -13.52
CA LYS A 258 -14.06 13.12 -12.20
C LYS A 258 -12.55 13.17 -11.95
N CYS A 259 -11.76 12.26 -12.50
CA CYS A 259 -10.31 12.25 -12.36
C CYS A 259 -9.61 13.37 -13.15
N THR A 260 -10.18 13.78 -14.28
CA THR A 260 -9.60 14.77 -15.22
C THR A 260 -9.89 16.21 -14.79
N GLU A 261 -11.12 16.47 -14.33
CA GLU A 261 -11.53 17.80 -13.83
C GLU A 261 -10.67 18.29 -12.65
N ILE A 262 -10.05 17.36 -11.92
CA ILE A 262 -9.23 17.62 -10.73
C ILE A 262 -7.82 18.12 -11.09
N ILE A 263 -7.19 17.57 -12.14
CA ILE A 263 -5.82 17.93 -12.53
C ILE A 263 -5.78 19.37 -13.06
N GLU A 264 -6.80 19.77 -13.82
CA GLU A 264 -6.90 21.14 -14.34
C GLU A 264 -7.06 22.18 -13.22
N VAL A 265 -7.87 21.90 -12.20
CA VAL A 265 -8.05 22.80 -11.05
C VAL A 265 -6.78 22.92 -10.21
N GLY A 266 -6.04 21.82 -9.99
CA GLY A 266 -4.76 21.85 -9.26
C GLY A 266 -3.66 22.62 -10.00
N SER A 267 -3.64 22.56 -11.33
CA SER A 267 -2.68 23.31 -12.17
C SER A 267 -2.98 24.80 -12.32
N ALA A 268 -4.22 25.22 -12.04
CA ALA A 268 -4.63 26.63 -12.08
C ALA A 268 -4.35 27.40 -10.76
N ILE A 269 -3.88 26.72 -9.72
CA ILE A 269 -3.65 27.29 -8.36
C ILE A 269 -2.14 27.39 -8.04
N VAL A 270 -1.25 27.15 -9.02
CA VAL A 270 0.22 27.32 -8.88
C VAL A 270 0.70 28.64 -9.48
#